data_AF-A0AAD5MK20-F1
#
_entry.id   AF-A0AAD5MK20-F1
#
_cell.length_a   1.000
_cell.length_b   1.000
_cell.length_c   1.000
_cell.angle_alpha   90.00
_cell.angle_beta   90.00
_cell.angle_gamma   90.00
#
_symmetry.space_group_name_H-M   'P 1'
#
loop_
_entity.id
_entity.type
_entity.pdbx_description
1 polymer ?
#
loop_
_entity_poly.entity_id
_entity_poly.type
_entity_poly.pdbx_seq_one_letter_code
_entity_poly.pdbx_strand_id
1 'polypeptide(L)'
;MTVSYNLDVSSTSIIAFFRLQLRWRGSIWKSVLKELTIFSSAFAIITTIYRTNHFLSEEQRKVWDNFSALFDQKLDYIPLTFMLGSL
;
A
#
# COMPACT_ATOMS: atom_id res chain seq x y z
N MET A 1 3.76 -25.77 1.07
CA MET A 1 2.83 -26.59 1.88
C MET A 1 1.49 -25.89 1.94
N THR A 2 0.43 -26.58 1.57
CA THR A 2 -0.95 -26.06 1.57
C THR A 2 -1.42 -25.78 3.01
N VAL A 3 -2.09 -24.65 3.22
CA VAL A 3 -2.67 -24.27 4.51
C VAL A 3 -4.18 -24.51 4.43
N SER A 4 -4.71 -25.46 5.21
CA SER A 4 -6.15 -25.70 5.30
C SER A 4 -6.81 -24.69 6.24
N TYR A 5 -7.90 -24.07 5.78
CA TYR A 5 -8.69 -23.09 6.55
C TYR A 5 -10.20 -23.42 6.55
N ASN A 6 -10.61 -24.59 6.03
CA ASN A 6 -12.02 -24.98 5.88
C ASN A 6 -12.80 -25.01 7.22
N LEU A 7 -12.16 -25.47 8.29
CA LEU A 7 -12.76 -25.48 9.62
C LEU A 7 -12.92 -24.07 10.19
N ASP A 8 -12.00 -23.16 9.87
CA ASP A 8 -12.00 -21.78 10.35
C ASP A 8 -13.12 -20.94 9.70
N VAL A 9 -13.58 -21.32 8.49
CA VAL A 9 -14.71 -20.69 7.78
C VAL A 9 -16.04 -21.45 7.91
N SER A 10 -16.08 -22.53 8.69
CA SER A 10 -17.28 -23.37 8.83
C SER A 10 -18.46 -22.66 9.51
N SER A 11 -18.19 -21.58 10.26
CA SER A 11 -19.19 -20.70 10.85
C SER A 11 -19.24 -19.37 10.10
N THR A 12 -20.44 -18.95 9.71
CA THR A 12 -20.70 -17.68 9.02
C THR A 12 -20.67 -16.51 10.01
N SER A 13 -19.49 -16.21 10.55
CA SER A 13 -19.27 -15.13 11.51
C SER A 13 -18.25 -14.12 10.96
N ILE A 14 -18.53 -12.84 11.12
CA ILE A 14 -17.58 -11.76 10.74
C ILE A 14 -16.28 -11.85 11.56
N ILE A 15 -16.36 -12.38 12.77
CA ILE A 15 -15.20 -12.61 13.66
C ILE A 15 -14.29 -13.70 13.06
N ALA A 16 -14.87 -14.74 12.45
CA ALA A 16 -14.12 -15.78 11.78
C ALA A 16 -13.35 -15.23 10.57
N PHE A 17 -13.98 -14.34 9.79
CA PHE A 17 -13.33 -13.64 8.69
C PHE A 17 -12.14 -12.76 9.15
N PHE A 18 -12.34 -11.93 10.19
CA PHE A 18 -11.24 -11.12 10.74
C PHE A 18 -10.10 -11.98 11.30
N ARG A 19 -10.40 -13.11 11.96
CA ARG A 19 -9.38 -14.06 12.44
C ARG A 19 -8.54 -14.63 11.30
N LEU A 20 -9.16 -14.94 10.16
CA LEU A 20 -8.45 -15.41 8.98
C LEU A 20 -7.54 -14.34 8.39
N GLN A 21 -8.05 -13.11 8.29
CA GLN A 21 -7.28 -11.99 7.75
C GLN A 21 -6.05 -11.67 8.60
N LEU A 22 -6.11 -11.90 9.92
CA LEU A 22 -5.00 -11.67 10.86
C LEU A 22 -4.08 -12.89 11.06
N ARG A 23 -4.37 -14.03 10.45
CA ARG A 23 -3.51 -15.23 10.53
C ARG A 23 -2.15 -14.92 9.90
N TRP A 24 -1.05 -15.38 10.48
CA TRP A 24 0.28 -15.13 9.91
C TRP A 24 0.69 -16.15 8.84
N ARG A 25 0.50 -17.45 9.12
CA ARG A 25 0.94 -18.54 8.24
C ARG A 25 0.10 -18.60 6.96
N GLY A 26 0.74 -18.39 5.82
CA GLY A 26 0.09 -18.43 4.49
C GLY A 26 -0.72 -17.17 4.16
N SER A 27 -0.55 -16.09 4.93
CA SER A 27 -1.27 -14.85 4.72
C SER A 27 -0.61 -13.94 3.69
N ILE A 28 -1.43 -13.05 3.12
CA ILE A 28 -0.99 -11.96 2.25
C ILE A 28 -0.01 -11.06 3.00
N TRP A 29 -0.21 -10.84 4.30
CA TRP A 29 0.69 -10.03 5.14
C TRP A 29 2.13 -10.53 5.06
N LYS A 30 2.36 -11.84 5.14
CA LYS A 30 3.73 -12.38 5.08
C LYS A 30 4.41 -12.07 3.73
N SER A 31 3.66 -11.99 2.65
CA SER A 31 4.17 -11.68 1.32
C SER A 31 4.38 -10.17 1.12
N VAL A 32 3.39 -9.37 1.48
CA VAL A 32 3.32 -7.94 1.15
C VAL A 32 4.06 -7.08 2.19
N LEU A 33 4.24 -7.54 3.42
CA LEU A 33 4.79 -6.69 4.50
C LEU A 33 6.18 -6.14 4.18
N LYS A 34 7.05 -6.91 3.50
CA LYS A 34 8.38 -6.43 3.10
C LYS A 34 8.28 -5.27 2.11
N GLU A 35 7.52 -5.46 1.04
CA GLU A 35 7.32 -4.46 -0.01
C GLU A 35 6.61 -3.23 0.53
N LEU A 36 5.56 -3.44 1.34
CA LEU A 36 4.82 -2.36 2.00
C LEU A 36 5.71 -1.56 2.95
N THR A 37 6.61 -2.21 3.69
CA THR A 37 7.52 -1.50 4.60
C THR A 37 8.52 -0.65 3.83
N ILE A 38 9.07 -1.16 2.72
CA ILE A 38 9.99 -0.40 1.86
C ILE A 38 9.27 0.78 1.20
N PHE A 39 8.07 0.55 0.68
CA PHE A 39 7.25 1.61 0.08
C PHE A 39 6.89 2.69 1.10
N SER A 40 6.41 2.27 2.28
CA SER A 40 5.99 3.20 3.34
C SER A 40 7.17 4.00 3.90
N SER A 41 8.34 3.38 4.06
CA SER A 41 9.54 4.09 4.52
C SER A 41 10.03 5.10 3.49
N ALA A 42 10.08 4.73 2.21
CA ALA A 42 10.42 5.66 1.12
C ALA A 42 9.43 6.83 1.05
N PHE A 43 8.12 6.54 1.14
CA PHE A 43 7.08 7.56 1.17
C PHE A 43 7.20 8.50 2.38
N ALA A 44 7.49 7.96 3.56
CA ALA A 44 7.70 8.74 4.76
C ALA A 44 8.94 9.65 4.66
N ILE A 45 10.04 9.16 4.08
CA ILE A 45 11.26 9.95 3.83
C ILE A 45 10.94 11.13 2.90
N ILE A 46 10.30 10.86 1.75
CA ILE A 46 9.91 11.90 0.79
C ILE A 46 8.99 12.94 1.44
N THR A 47 7.99 12.48 2.19
CA THR A 47 7.06 13.36 2.92
C THR A 47 7.79 14.23 3.96
N THR A 48 8.77 13.66 4.64
CA THR A 48 9.57 14.38 5.64
C THR A 48 10.44 15.45 4.99
N ILE A 49 11.07 15.13 3.86
CA ILE A 49 11.86 16.10 3.07
C ILE A 49 10.96 17.25 2.60
N TYR A 50 9.76 16.95 2.10
CA TYR A 50 8.81 17.96 1.65
C TYR A 50 8.28 18.85 2.78
N ARG A 51 7.87 18.25 3.91
CA ARG A 51 7.24 18.99 5.02
C ARG A 51 8.23 19.77 5.88
N THR A 52 9.47 19.32 5.96
CA THR A 52 10.45 19.94 6.83
C THR A 52 11.06 21.15 6.13
N ASN A 53 10.78 22.33 6.66
CA ASN A 53 11.12 23.64 6.08
C ASN A 53 12.63 23.90 5.91
N HIS A 54 13.48 23.00 6.42
CA HIS A 54 14.94 23.13 6.35
C HIS A 54 15.56 22.50 5.10
N PHE A 55 14.85 21.63 4.38
CA PHE A 55 15.45 20.86 3.28
C PHE A 55 15.16 21.41 1.88
N LEU A 56 14.01 22.06 1.66
CA LEU A 56 13.64 22.65 0.37
C LEU A 56 13.52 24.16 0.47
N SER A 57 14.07 24.87 -0.51
CA SER A 57 13.78 26.29 -0.71
C SER A 57 12.38 26.48 -1.33
N GLU A 58 11.84 27.69 -1.23
CA GLU A 58 10.53 28.05 -1.80
C GLU A 58 10.42 27.74 -3.30
N GLU A 59 11.49 27.97 -4.07
CA GLU A 59 11.49 27.67 -5.50
C GLU A 59 11.51 26.16 -5.78
N GLN A 60 12.26 25.39 -5.00
CA GLN A 60 12.27 23.92 -5.12
C GLN A 60 10.92 23.32 -4.75
N ARG A 61 10.23 23.93 -3.79
CA ARG A 61 8.90 23.50 -3.36
C ARG A 61 7.85 23.70 -4.45
N LYS A 62 7.88 24.83 -5.17
CA LYS A 62 7.01 25.05 -6.35
C LYS A 62 7.23 24.00 -7.43
N VAL A 63 8.49 23.63 -7.70
CA VAL A 63 8.80 22.58 -8.68
C VAL A 63 8.25 21.23 -8.21
N TRP A 64 8.39 20.91 -6.92
CA TRP A 64 7.86 19.70 -6.33
C TRP A 64 6.33 19.64 -6.38
N ASP A 65 5.65 20.75 -6.08
CA ASP A 65 4.19 20.84 -6.14
C ASP A 65 3.70 20.58 -7.57
N ASN A 66 4.34 21.18 -8.58
CA ASN A 66 4.03 20.90 -10.00
C ASN A 66 4.27 19.42 -10.35
N PHE A 67 5.39 18.84 -9.89
CA PHE A 67 5.70 17.44 -10.14
C PHE A 67 4.65 16.51 -9.51
N SER A 68 4.27 16.73 -8.26
CA SER A 68 3.25 15.92 -7.59
C SER A 68 1.88 16.02 -8.25
N ALA A 69 1.47 17.23 -8.68
CA ALA A 69 0.24 17.44 -9.44
C ALA A 69 0.24 16.69 -10.78
N LEU A 70 1.39 16.59 -11.46
CA LEU A 70 1.51 15.80 -12.69
C LEU A 70 1.30 14.30 -12.43
N PHE A 71 1.86 13.75 -11.35
CA PHE A 71 1.67 12.34 -11.01
C PHE A 71 0.23 12.04 -10.61
N ASP A 72 -0.40 12.91 -9.83
CA ASP A 72 -1.79 12.78 -9.42
C ASP A 72 -2.71 12.65 -10.65
N GLN A 73 -2.54 13.52 -11.64
CA GLN A 73 -3.29 13.45 -12.90
C GLN A 73 -3.00 12.20 -13.73
N LYS A 74 -1.82 11.58 -13.60
CA LYS A 74 -1.39 10.45 -14.44
C LYS A 74 -1.68 9.09 -13.82
N LEU A 75 -1.80 9.00 -12.50
CA LEU A 75 -2.09 7.74 -11.80
C LEU A 75 -3.46 7.16 -12.18
N ASP A 76 -4.45 8.01 -12.43
CA ASP A 76 -5.79 7.60 -12.88
C ASP A 76 -5.80 6.87 -14.23
N TYR A 77 -4.76 7.05 -15.05
CA TYR A 77 -4.64 6.38 -16.35
C TYR A 77 -4.11 4.95 -16.26
N ILE A 78 -3.69 4.48 -15.09
CA ILE A 78 -3.16 3.12 -14.92
C ILE A 78 -4.30 2.21 -14.47
N PRO A 79 -4.88 1.36 -15.35
CA PRO A 79 -5.99 0.49 -14.99
C PRO A 79 -5.48 -0.74 -14.22
N LEU A 80 -4.97 -0.52 -13.02
CA LEU A 80 -4.37 -1.56 -12.17
C LEU A 80 -5.33 -2.70 -11.88
N THR A 81 -6.62 -2.40 -11.71
CA THR A 81 -7.68 -3.38 -11.48
C THR A 81 -7.83 -4.34 -12.66
N PHE A 82 -7.76 -3.83 -13.90
CA PHE A 82 -7.79 -4.64 -15.12
C PHE A 82 -6.54 -5.51 -15.24
N MET A 83 -5.36 -4.94 -14.96
CA MET A 83 -4.07 -5.63 -15.11
C MET A 83 -3.83 -6.73 -14.07
N LEU A 84 -4.31 -6.56 -12.84
CA LEU A 84 -4.02 -7.46 -11.72
C LEU A 84 -4.98 -8.64 -11.62
N GLY A 85 -6.17 -8.56 -12.22
CA GLY A 85 -7.19 -9.54 -11.87
C GLY A 85 -8.33 -9.79 -12.81
N SER A 86 -8.34 -9.24 -14.05
CA SER A 86 -9.42 -9.40 -15.04
C SER A 86 -10.60 -10.29 -14.58
N LEU A 87 -11.52 -9.67 -13.86
CA LEU A 87 -12.95 -9.96 -13.92
C LEU A 87 -13.49 -9.28 -15.18
#